data_AF-A0AAW4FAM1-F1
#
_entry.id   AF-A0AAW4FAM1-F1
#
_cell.length_a   1.000
_cell.length_b   1.000
_cell.length_c   1.000
_cell.angle_alpha   90.00
_cell.angle_beta   90.00
_cell.angle_gamma   90.00
#
_symmetry.space_group_name_H-M   'P 1'
#
loop_
_entity.id
_entity.type
_entity.pdbx_description
1 polymer ?
#
loop_
_entity_poly.entity_id
_entity_poly.type
_entity_poly.pdbx_seq_one_letter_code
_entity_poly.pdbx_strand_id
1 'polypeptide(L)' 'MTVRISGVLKDGTGKAVPGCTIELKARRTTETVIVTTVAYGQPGETGSYSMDVEPGLYRVTLNTEGYAPSYVGDILVKA' A
#
# COMPACT_ATOMS: atom_id res chain seq x y z
N MET A 1 -16.71 0.70 7.76
CA MET A 1 -16.02 2.01 7.94
C MET A 1 -14.66 1.88 7.29
N THR A 2 -14.25 2.87 6.51
CA THR A 2 -12.94 2.90 5.86
C THR A 2 -12.03 3.90 6.57
N VAL A 3 -10.75 3.57 6.62
CA VAL A 3 -9.66 4.37 7.16
C VAL A 3 -8.84 4.84 5.98
N ARG A 4 -8.62 6.15 5.88
CA ARG A 4 -7.76 6.73 4.87
C ARG A 4 -6.32 6.59 5.29
N ILE A 5 -5.52 5.92 4.47
CA ILE A 5 -4.07 5.94 4.58
C ILE A 5 -3.52 6.91 3.54
N SER A 6 -2.49 7.66 3.92
CA SER A 6 -1.80 8.55 3.00
C SER A 6 -0.34 8.71 3.41
N GLY A 7 0.52 9.02 2.46
CA GLY A 7 1.94 9.23 2.72
C GLY A 7 2.67 9.69 1.47
N VAL A 8 4.01 9.72 1.57
CA VAL A 8 4.89 10.02 0.44
C VAL A 8 5.84 8.83 0.25
N LEU A 9 5.82 8.23 -0.93
CA LEU A 9 6.76 7.19 -1.31
C LEU A 9 8.06 7.83 -1.81
N LYS A 10 9.17 7.49 -1.15
CA LYS A 10 10.51 7.96 -1.48
C LYS A 10 11.46 6.79 -1.66
N ASP A 11 12.46 6.95 -2.50
CA ASP A 11 13.56 5.99 -2.65
C ASP A 11 14.61 6.14 -1.54
N GLY A 12 15.67 5.32 -1.58
CA GLY A 12 16.77 5.36 -0.61
C GLY A 12 17.60 6.65 -0.62
N THR A 13 17.40 7.52 -1.62
CA THR A 13 18.02 8.85 -1.70
C THR A 13 17.07 9.97 -1.25
N GLY A 14 15.82 9.63 -0.91
CA GLY A 14 14.79 10.56 -0.49
C GLY A 14 14.02 11.21 -1.63
N LYS A 15 14.25 10.80 -2.89
CA LYS A 15 13.53 11.31 -4.06
C LYS A 15 12.16 10.63 -4.17
N ALA A 16 11.15 11.39 -4.58
CA ALA A 16 9.82 10.87 -4.88
C ALA A 16 9.87 9.80 -5.97
N VAL A 17 9.07 8.75 -5.82
CA VAL A 17 8.97 7.64 -6.79
C VAL A 17 7.62 7.72 -7.50
N PRO A 18 7.49 8.49 -8.60
CA PRO A 18 6.29 8.49 -9.43
C PRO A 18 6.16 7.19 -10.22
N GLY A 19 4.95 6.82 -10.62
CA GLY A 19 4.70 5.65 -11.48
C GLY A 19 4.89 4.29 -10.79
N CYS A 20 5.13 4.26 -9.48
CA CYS A 20 5.02 3.05 -8.69
C CYS A 20 3.54 2.77 -8.38
N THR A 21 3.16 1.51 -8.27
CA THR A 21 1.87 1.09 -7.75
C THR A 21 2.08 0.50 -6.38
N ILE A 22 1.45 1.09 -5.36
CA ILE A 22 1.41 0.53 -4.00
C ILE A 22 0.26 -0.46 -3.96
N GLU A 23 0.59 -1.73 -3.76
CA GLU A 23 -0.37 -2.81 -3.61
C GLU A 23 -0.50 -3.17 -2.12
N LEU A 24 -1.72 -3.07 -1.59
CA LEU A 24 -2.06 -3.57 -0.27
C LEU A 24 -2.87 -4.84 -0.38
N LYS A 25 -2.27 -5.97 0.01
CA LYS A 25 -2.94 -7.26 0.06
C LYS A 25 -3.34 -7.57 1.49
N ALA A 26 -4.65 -7.54 1.77
CA ALA A 26 -5.15 -7.94 3.08
C ALA A 26 -4.75 -9.41 3.36
N ARG A 27 -4.04 -9.64 4.48
CA ARG A 27 -3.67 -10.98 4.93
C ARG A 27 -4.75 -11.58 5.83
N ARG A 28 -5.45 -10.72 6.56
CA ARG A 28 -6.49 -11.07 7.53
C ARG A 28 -7.33 -9.83 7.80
N THR A 29 -8.58 -9.81 7.34
CA THR A 29 -9.50 -8.70 7.62
C THR A 29 -10.21 -8.90 8.96
N THR A 30 -10.43 -10.14 9.40
CA THR A 30 -10.96 -10.54 10.72
C THR A 30 -10.47 -11.94 11.14
N GLU A 31 -10.79 -12.41 12.36
CA GLU A 31 -10.29 -13.69 12.90
C GLU A 31 -10.48 -14.91 11.98
N THR A 32 -11.48 -14.90 11.10
CA THR A 32 -11.89 -16.06 10.28
C THR A 32 -11.90 -15.82 8.77
N VAL A 33 -11.67 -14.58 8.28
CA VAL A 33 -11.84 -14.28 6.86
C VAL A 33 -10.52 -13.87 6.20
N ILE A 34 -10.09 -14.70 5.24
CA ILE A 34 -8.99 -14.40 4.30
C ILE A 34 -9.64 -13.78 3.05
N VAL A 35 -9.99 -12.49 3.10
CA VAL A 35 -10.31 -11.76 1.87
C VAL A 35 -9.02 -11.23 1.29
N THR A 36 -8.71 -11.60 0.05
CA THR A 36 -7.65 -10.95 -0.73
C THR A 36 -8.22 -9.69 -1.35
N THR A 37 -8.43 -8.64 -0.56
CA THR A 37 -8.72 -7.31 -1.10
C THR A 37 -7.39 -6.67 -1.48
N VAL A 38 -7.33 -6.15 -2.70
CA VAL A 38 -6.17 -5.43 -3.21
C VAL A 38 -6.54 -3.97 -3.39
N ALA A 39 -5.89 -3.09 -2.62
CA ALA A 39 -5.98 -1.64 -2.85
C ALA A 39 -4.73 -1.18 -3.60
N TYR A 40 -4.94 -0.28 -4.56
CA TYR A 40 -3.88 0.30 -5.38
C TYR A 40 -3.81 1.81 -5.14
N GLY A 41 -2.61 2.31 -4.88
CA GLY A 41 -2.33 3.75 -4.88
C GLY A 41 -1.16 4.04 -5.79
N GLN A 42 -1.32 5.00 -6.68
CA GLN A 42 -0.22 5.53 -7.47
C GLN A 42 0.27 6.82 -6.83
N PRO A 43 1.54 6.89 -6.42
CA PRO A 43 2.17 8.13 -6.01
C PRO A 43 2.12 9.13 -7.17
N GLY A 44 1.67 10.36 -6.88
CA GLY A 44 1.75 11.47 -7.82
C GLY A 44 3.21 11.87 -8.09
N GLU A 45 3.42 12.95 -8.86
CA GLU A 45 4.77 13.45 -9.21
C GLU A 45 5.66 13.72 -7.98
N THR A 46 5.04 14.08 -6.85
CA THR A 46 5.70 14.35 -5.57
C THR A 46 5.85 13.10 -4.69
N GLY A 47 5.42 11.93 -5.18
CA GLY A 47 5.41 10.68 -4.42
C GLY A 47 4.22 10.56 -3.46
N SER A 48 3.30 11.52 -3.44
CA SER A 48 2.13 11.49 -2.53
C SER A 48 1.11 10.44 -2.97
N TYR A 49 0.65 9.62 -2.03
CA TYR A 49 -0.44 8.66 -2.26
C TYR A 49 -1.51 8.79 -1.17
N SER A 50 -2.74 8.38 -1.51
CA SER A 50 -3.85 8.25 -0.56
C SER A 50 -4.81 7.17 -1.03
N MET A 51 -5.34 6.36 -0.13
CA MET A 51 -6.38 5.37 -0.42
C MET A 51 -7.21 5.06 0.82
N ASP A 52 -8.47 4.68 0.61
CA ASP A 52 -9.39 4.25 1.67
C ASP A 52 -9.38 2.72 1.77
N VAL A 53 -9.13 2.21 2.97
CA VAL A 53 -9.04 0.77 3.25
C VAL A 53 -9.82 0.41 4.51
N GLU A 54 -10.25 -0.84 4.65
CA GLU A 54 -10.86 -1.29 5.90
C GLU A 54 -9.79 -1.54 6.97
N PRO A 55 -10.14 -1.51 8.27
CA PRO A 55 -9.26 -1.99 9.32
C PRO A 55 -8.84 -3.45 9.07
N GLY A 56 -7.56 -3.74 9.25
CA GLY A 56 -7.03 -5.07 8.96
C GLY A 56 -5.50 -5.09 8.89
N LEU A 57 -4.95 -6.30 8.75
CA LEU A 57 -3.52 -6.49 8.51
C LEU A 57 -3.27 -6.62 7.00
N TYR A 58 -2.43 -5.74 6.46
CA TYR A 58 -2.10 -5.68 5.05
C TYR A 58 -0.62 -5.96 4.83
N ARG A 59 -0.32 -6.75 3.80
CA ARG A 59 1.00 -6.82 3.19
C ARG A 59 1.13 -5.72 2.16
N VAL A 60 2.22 -4.96 2.25
CA VAL A 60 2.54 -3.88 1.32
C VAL A 60 3.57 -4.37 0.31
N THR A 61 3.22 -4.26 -0.97
CA THR A 61 4.11 -4.54 -2.10
C THR A 61 4.19 -3.30 -2.99
N LEU A 62 5.39 -2.95 -3.43
CA LEU A 62 5.61 -1.90 -4.43
C LEU A 62 5.80 -2.57 -5.79
N ASN A 63 5.04 -2.13 -6.77
CA ASN A 63 5.14 -2.60 -8.15
C ASN A 63 5.55 -1.43 -9.05
N THR A 64 6.74 -1.52 -9.63
CA THR A 64 7.26 -0.51 -10.56
C THR A 64 7.42 -1.17 -11.92
N GLU A 65 6.92 -0.52 -12.97
CA GLU A 65 7.00 -1.06 -14.32
C GLU A 65 8.45 -1.38 -14.71
N GLY A 66 8.67 -2.57 -15.26
CA GLY A 66 10.01 -3.06 -15.62
C GLY A 66 10.82 -3.67 -14.48
N TYR A 67 10.32 -3.66 -13.24
CA TYR A 67 10.96 -4.27 -12.07
C TYR A 67 10.10 -5.37 -11.44
N ALA A 68 10.74 -6.30 -10.73
CA ALA A 68 10.02 -7.28 -9.93
C ALA A 68 9.28 -6.58 -8.76
N PRO A 69 8.04 -7.00 -8.42
CA PRO A 69 7.34 -6.49 -7.26
C PRO A 69 8.16 -6.68 -5.98
N SER A 70 8.24 -5.64 -5.15
CA SER A 70 9.06 -5.63 -3.94
C SER A 70 8.20 -5.59 -2.68
N TYR A 71 8.40 -6.56 -1.79
CA TYR A 71 7.78 -6.55 -0.46
C TYR A 71 8.48 -5.51 0.43
N VAL A 72 7.71 -4.60 1.02
CA VAL A 72 8.26 -3.52 1.85
C VAL A 72 7.84 -3.58 3.32
N GLY A 73 6.86 -4.43 3.66
CA GLY A 73 6.45 -4.63 5.05
C GLY A 73 4.99 -5.00 5.18
N ASP A 74 4.57 -5.27 6.42
CA ASP A 74 3.18 -5.44 6.79
C ASP A 74 2.73 -4.21 7.60
N ILE A 75 1.51 -3.73 7.36
CA ILE A 75 0.90 -2.63 8.11
C ILE A 75 -0.39 -3.08 8.79
N LEU A 76 -0.59 -2.62 10.02
CA LEU A 76 -1.83 -2.80 10.76
C LEU A 76 -2.65 -1.51 10.66
N VAL A 77 -3.78 -1.58 9.99
CA VAL A 77 -4.75 -0.48 9.91
C VAL A 77 -5.79 -0.69 11.01
N LYS A 78 -5.96 0.30 11.88
CA LYS A 78 -6.95 0.30 12.97
C LYS A 78 -8.05 1.32 12.66
N ALA A 79 -9.27 1.02 13.10
CA ALA A 79 -10.38 1.96 13.12
C ALA A 79 -10.16 3.08 14.14
#